data_AF-A0A7S0BA32-F1
#
_entry.id   AF-A0A7S0BA32-F1
#
_cell.length_a   1.000
_cell.length_b   1.000
_cell.length_c   1.000
_cell.angle_alpha   90.00
_cell.angle_beta   90.00
_cell.angle_gamma   90.00
#
_symmetry.space_group_name_H-M   'P 1'
#
loop_
_entity.id
_entity.type
_entity.pdbx_description
1 polymer ?
#
loop_
_entity_poly.entity_id
_entity_poly.type
_entity_poly.pdbx_seq_one_letter_code
_entity_poly.pdbx_strand_id
1 'polypeptide(L)'
;SLAHELRMDRDVVRAAVAIDPQMWRYVPDESSLRGDKQFLLEVAPLHGVAALAYATESLRADKELVLAAVKNAGGPPLEWAAEELQADEDVALAALAIDCSALAYLSPVLRHDADFFRLMLDHDVFTLRWATDEIKSDKRLVLQVVARAGEELEYASAALRADRDIVLTAVESNPASLEFASEEMKNEPEVVLAAVRRDGRSLRFAS
;
A
#
# COMPACT_ATOMS: atom_id res chain seq x y z
N SER A 1 -14.58 30.87 -26.75
CA SER A 1 -15.80 30.41 -27.43
C SER A 1 -16.72 29.81 -26.39
N LEU A 2 -18.04 29.76 -26.63
CA LEU A 2 -18.99 29.19 -25.66
C LEU A 2 -18.58 27.78 -25.18
N ALA A 3 -18.11 26.92 -26.10
CA ALA A 3 -17.62 25.59 -25.75
C ALA A 3 -16.39 25.59 -24.83
N HIS A 4 -15.53 26.61 -24.92
CA HIS A 4 -14.37 26.77 -24.04
C HIS A 4 -14.79 27.25 -22.64
N GLU A 5 -15.75 28.19 -22.57
CA GLU A 5 -16.32 28.65 -21.30
C GLU A 5 -17.03 27.52 -20.54
N LEU A 6 -17.81 26.68 -21.24
CA LEU A 6 -18.50 25.53 -20.63
C LEU A 6 -17.54 24.47 -20.05
N ARG A 7 -16.30 24.37 -20.56
CA ARG A 7 -15.28 23.46 -20.02
C ARG A 7 -14.63 23.99 -18.73
N MET A 8 -14.95 25.20 -18.32
CA MET A 8 -14.52 25.83 -17.06
C MET A 8 -15.70 26.11 -16.12
N ASP A 9 -16.92 25.81 -16.56
CA ASP A 9 -18.12 25.96 -15.74
C ASP A 9 -18.18 24.84 -14.69
N ARG A 10 -18.36 25.22 -13.42
CA ARG A 10 -18.33 24.30 -12.27
C ARG A 10 -19.36 23.18 -12.41
N ASP A 11 -20.60 23.51 -12.77
CA ASP A 11 -21.70 22.55 -12.78
C ASP A 11 -21.58 21.60 -13.96
N VAL A 12 -21.19 22.11 -15.13
CA VAL A 12 -20.91 21.29 -16.31
C VAL A 12 -19.75 20.34 -16.06
N VAL A 13 -18.64 20.84 -15.51
CA VAL A 13 -17.47 20.00 -15.22
C VAL A 13 -17.80 18.97 -14.17
N ARG A 14 -18.48 19.36 -13.08
CA ARG A 14 -18.95 18.41 -12.04
C ARG A 14 -19.76 17.28 -12.64
N ALA A 15 -20.76 17.60 -13.47
CA ALA A 15 -21.63 16.61 -14.09
C ALA A 15 -20.83 15.66 -15.00
N ALA A 16 -19.86 16.18 -15.75
CA ALA A 16 -19.02 15.38 -16.63
C ALA A 16 -18.08 14.43 -15.85
N VAL A 17 -17.35 14.95 -14.86
CA VAL A 17 -16.38 14.15 -14.08
C VAL A 17 -17.06 13.17 -13.14
N ALA A 18 -18.33 13.40 -12.77
CA ALA A 18 -19.12 12.44 -12.00
C ALA A 18 -19.52 11.20 -12.81
N ILE A 19 -19.55 11.30 -14.14
CA ILE A 19 -19.88 10.17 -15.03
C ILE A 19 -18.60 9.43 -15.43
N ASP A 20 -17.57 10.18 -15.82
CA ASP A 20 -16.29 9.62 -16.24
C ASP A 20 -15.13 10.52 -15.75
N PRO A 21 -14.24 10.02 -14.88
CA PRO A 21 -13.11 10.80 -14.38
C PRO A 21 -12.15 11.25 -15.47
N GLN A 22 -12.13 10.58 -16.62
CA GLN A 22 -11.28 10.96 -17.75
C GLN A 22 -11.69 12.30 -18.36
N MET A 23 -12.88 12.83 -18.06
CA MET A 23 -13.36 14.10 -18.59
C MET A 23 -12.53 15.32 -18.14
N TRP A 24 -11.75 15.19 -17.07
CA TRP A 24 -10.78 16.20 -16.65
C TRP A 24 -9.79 16.59 -17.75
N ARG A 25 -9.48 15.68 -18.70
CA ARG A 25 -8.63 15.99 -19.87
C ARG A 25 -9.16 17.13 -20.75
N TYR A 26 -10.45 17.44 -20.66
CA TYR A 26 -11.09 18.50 -21.41
C TYR A 26 -11.23 19.81 -20.62
N VAL A 27 -10.98 19.78 -19.31
CA VAL A 27 -10.93 20.98 -18.46
C VAL A 27 -9.58 21.66 -18.73
N PRO A 28 -9.52 22.91 -19.21
CA PRO A 28 -8.27 23.58 -19.50
C PRO A 28 -7.37 23.74 -18.26
N ASP A 29 -6.06 23.80 -18.46
CA ASP A 29 -5.10 23.95 -17.35
C ASP A 29 -5.23 25.33 -16.67
N GLU A 30 -5.65 26.36 -17.42
CA GLU A 30 -5.97 27.70 -16.92
C GLU A 30 -7.28 27.77 -16.12
N SER A 31 -8.06 26.69 -16.06
CA SER A 31 -9.30 26.66 -15.28
C SER A 31 -9.01 26.81 -13.78
N SER A 32 -9.70 27.74 -13.12
CA SER A 32 -9.64 27.90 -11.68
C SER A 32 -10.13 26.67 -10.91
N LEU A 33 -10.94 25.79 -11.53
CA LEU A 33 -11.47 24.58 -10.89
C LEU A 33 -10.37 23.61 -10.45
N ARG A 34 -9.24 23.56 -11.16
CA ARG A 34 -8.08 22.74 -10.80
C ARG A 34 -7.34 23.25 -9.56
N GLY A 35 -7.53 24.53 -9.22
CA GLY A 35 -7.03 25.18 -8.03
C GLY A 35 -8.10 25.47 -6.98
N ASP A 36 -9.34 25.02 -7.19
CA ASP A 36 -10.44 25.19 -6.23
C ASP A 36 -10.51 23.98 -5.30
N LYS A 37 -9.92 24.12 -4.10
CA LYS A 37 -9.92 23.08 -3.07
C LYS A 37 -11.34 22.59 -2.74
N GLN A 38 -12.32 23.48 -2.64
CA GLN A 38 -13.68 23.08 -2.27
C GLN A 38 -14.33 22.27 -3.38
N PHE A 39 -14.08 22.63 -4.64
CA PHE A 39 -14.53 21.85 -5.77
C PHE A 39 -13.86 20.47 -5.84
N LEU A 40 -12.54 20.42 -5.64
CA LEU A 40 -11.81 19.15 -5.66
C LEU A 40 -12.23 18.22 -4.51
N LEU A 41 -12.48 18.75 -3.32
CA LEU A 41 -13.04 17.99 -2.19
C LEU A 41 -14.46 17.49 -2.47
N GLU A 42 -15.25 18.22 -3.25
CA GLU A 42 -16.60 17.82 -3.64
C GLU A 42 -16.58 16.62 -4.62
N VAL A 43 -15.59 16.54 -5.51
CA VAL A 43 -15.51 15.47 -6.53
C VAL A 43 -14.56 14.33 -6.17
N ALA A 44 -13.68 14.52 -5.18
CA ALA A 44 -12.79 13.46 -4.67
C ALA A 44 -13.53 12.17 -4.24
N PRO A 45 -14.73 12.23 -3.61
CA PRO A 45 -15.50 11.01 -3.29
C PRO A 45 -15.96 10.21 -4.51
N LEU A 46 -16.06 10.85 -5.68
CA LEU A 46 -16.46 10.18 -6.91
C LEU A 46 -15.25 9.47 -7.53
N HIS A 47 -14.13 10.20 -7.66
CA HIS A 47 -12.89 9.70 -8.26
C HIS A 47 -11.65 10.38 -7.64
N GLY A 48 -11.17 9.84 -6.53
CA GLY A 48 -10.08 10.45 -5.75
C GLY A 48 -8.78 10.68 -6.54
N VAL A 49 -8.33 9.65 -7.27
CA VAL A 49 -7.10 9.72 -8.08
C VAL A 49 -7.19 10.84 -9.13
N ALA A 50 -8.31 10.95 -9.85
CA ALA A 50 -8.47 11.96 -10.89
C ALA A 50 -8.56 13.38 -10.30
N ALA A 51 -9.25 13.55 -9.17
CA ALA A 51 -9.31 14.83 -8.47
C ALA A 51 -7.90 15.33 -8.09
N LEU A 52 -7.02 14.43 -7.65
CA LEU A 52 -5.64 14.78 -7.28
C LEU A 52 -4.71 14.93 -8.50
N ALA A 53 -4.85 14.06 -9.51
CA ALA A 53 -4.03 14.09 -10.73
C ALA A 53 -4.18 15.37 -11.54
N TYR A 54 -5.35 16.01 -11.51
CA TYR A 54 -5.60 17.27 -12.22
C TYR A 54 -5.53 18.52 -11.32
N ALA A 55 -5.32 18.34 -10.01
CA ALA A 55 -5.12 19.43 -9.08
C ALA A 55 -3.82 20.21 -9.38
N THR A 56 -3.80 21.49 -9.01
CA THR A 56 -2.56 22.28 -9.01
C THR A 56 -1.53 21.69 -8.04
N GLU A 57 -0.25 21.98 -8.26
CA GLU A 57 0.84 21.53 -7.39
C GLU A 57 0.61 21.90 -5.92
N SER A 58 0.12 23.11 -5.66
CA SER A 58 -0.21 23.56 -4.30
C SER A 58 -1.28 22.70 -3.62
N LEU A 59 -2.25 22.17 -4.37
CA LEU A 59 -3.30 21.31 -3.81
C LEU A 59 -2.90 19.84 -3.75
N ARG A 60 -1.93 19.41 -4.56
CA ARG A 60 -1.28 18.11 -4.39
C ARG A 60 -0.47 18.00 -3.10
N ALA A 61 -0.11 19.14 -2.50
CA ALA A 61 0.49 19.25 -1.17
C ALA A 61 -0.55 19.49 -0.04
N ASP A 62 -1.85 19.54 -0.35
CA ASP A 62 -2.90 19.72 0.67
C ASP A 62 -3.30 18.37 1.27
N LYS A 63 -2.93 18.14 2.53
CA LYS A 63 -3.17 16.87 3.24
C LYS A 63 -4.65 16.49 3.30
N GLU A 64 -5.56 17.46 3.43
CA GLU A 64 -7.00 17.19 3.49
C GLU A 64 -7.52 16.65 2.15
N LEU A 65 -7.12 17.28 1.03
CA LEU A 65 -7.49 16.80 -0.30
C LEU A 65 -6.88 15.43 -0.58
N VAL A 66 -5.59 15.22 -0.25
CA VAL A 66 -4.93 13.92 -0.45
C VAL A 66 -5.63 12.82 0.35
N LEU A 67 -5.95 13.05 1.62
CA LEU A 67 -6.69 12.06 2.43
C LEU A 67 -8.11 11.83 1.90
N ALA A 68 -8.79 12.85 1.37
CA ALA A 68 -10.10 12.68 0.73
C ALA A 68 -10.01 11.82 -0.53
N ALA A 69 -8.96 12.02 -1.33
CA ALA A 69 -8.67 11.22 -2.51
C ALA A 69 -8.36 9.76 -2.16
N VAL A 70 -7.50 9.52 -1.15
CA VAL A 70 -7.13 8.19 -0.63
C VAL A 70 -8.34 7.35 -0.24
N LYS A 71 -9.31 7.94 0.47
CA LYS A 71 -10.50 7.21 0.93
C LYS A 71 -11.37 6.64 -0.20
N ASN A 72 -11.31 7.21 -1.40
CA ASN A 72 -12.21 6.88 -2.51
C ASN A 72 -11.42 6.59 -3.81
N ALA A 73 -10.22 6.05 -3.65
CA ALA A 73 -9.33 5.80 -4.77
C ALA A 73 -9.55 4.41 -5.38
N GLY A 74 -9.61 4.34 -6.71
CA GLY A 74 -9.52 3.08 -7.47
C GLY A 74 -8.09 2.74 -7.91
N GLY A 75 -7.09 3.28 -7.22
CA GLY A 75 -5.65 3.21 -7.51
C GLY A 75 -4.86 4.03 -6.48
N PRO A 76 -3.52 4.15 -6.57
CA PRO A 76 -2.70 4.77 -5.52
C PRO A 76 -2.61 6.29 -5.68
N PRO A 77 -3.31 7.13 -4.89
CA PRO A 77 -3.29 8.59 -5.09
C PRO A 77 -1.96 9.22 -4.72
N LEU A 78 -1.13 8.51 -3.94
CA LEU A 78 0.21 8.93 -3.55
C LEU A 78 1.10 9.26 -4.75
N GLU A 79 0.88 8.62 -5.92
CA GLU A 79 1.56 8.97 -7.17
C GLU A 79 1.47 10.46 -7.50
N TRP A 80 0.34 11.08 -7.18
CA TRP A 80 0.03 12.48 -7.50
C TRP A 80 0.20 13.42 -6.31
N ALA A 81 0.44 12.89 -5.11
CA ALA A 81 0.71 13.71 -3.93
C ALA A 81 2.10 14.35 -4.02
N ALA A 82 2.29 15.51 -3.39
CA ALA A 82 3.60 16.14 -3.28
C ALA A 82 4.56 15.27 -2.44
N GLU A 83 5.87 15.42 -2.65
CA GLU A 83 6.91 14.58 -1.99
C GLU A 83 6.80 14.62 -0.46
N GLU A 84 6.41 15.77 0.10
CA GLU A 84 6.23 15.94 1.54
C GLU A 84 5.10 15.04 2.08
N LEU A 85 4.02 14.86 1.30
CA LEU A 85 2.90 13.99 1.68
C LEU A 85 3.15 12.51 1.34
N GLN A 86 4.05 12.21 0.41
CA GLN A 86 4.58 10.86 0.22
C GLN A 86 5.46 10.40 1.38
N ALA A 87 5.94 11.34 2.21
CA ALA A 87 6.68 11.09 3.44
C ALA A 87 5.83 11.26 4.71
N ASP A 88 4.55 11.64 4.59
CA ASP A 88 3.65 11.81 5.74
C ASP A 88 3.09 10.46 6.18
N GLU A 89 3.35 10.08 7.44
CA GLU A 89 2.97 8.78 7.98
C GLU A 89 1.44 8.56 7.97
N ASP A 90 0.64 9.58 8.29
CA ASP A 90 -0.82 9.45 8.33
C ASP A 90 -1.38 9.20 6.92
N VAL A 91 -0.87 9.94 5.93
CA VAL A 91 -1.25 9.76 4.52
C VAL A 91 -0.81 8.37 4.02
N ALA A 92 0.42 7.97 4.34
CA ALA A 92 0.97 6.69 3.95
C ALA A 92 0.14 5.53 4.53
N LEU A 93 -0.15 5.55 5.83
CA LEU A 93 -0.99 4.53 6.49
C LEU A 93 -2.41 4.49 5.91
N ALA A 94 -3.02 5.67 5.71
CA ALA A 94 -4.36 5.75 5.13
C ALA A 94 -4.41 5.12 3.73
N ALA A 95 -3.38 5.31 2.92
CA ALA A 95 -3.32 4.74 1.59
C ALA A 95 -3.03 3.24 1.60
N LEU A 96 -2.08 2.80 2.42
CA LEU A 96 -1.70 1.40 2.54
C LEU A 96 -2.82 0.52 3.11
N ALA A 97 -3.68 1.09 3.96
CA ALA A 97 -4.87 0.41 4.48
C ALA A 97 -5.92 0.11 3.39
N ILE A 98 -5.87 0.84 2.27
CA ILE A 98 -6.78 0.64 1.13
C ILE A 98 -6.12 -0.23 0.06
N ASP A 99 -4.88 0.07 -0.31
CA ASP A 99 -4.13 -0.66 -1.33
C ASP A 99 -2.62 -0.67 -1.02
N CYS A 100 -2.07 -1.86 -0.83
CA CYS A 100 -0.65 -2.04 -0.54
C CYS A 100 0.27 -1.66 -1.73
N SER A 101 -0.27 -1.52 -2.94
CA SER A 101 0.47 -0.97 -4.09
C SER A 101 0.95 0.48 -3.83
N ALA A 102 0.31 1.19 -2.90
CA ALA A 102 0.73 2.50 -2.44
C ALA A 102 2.17 2.53 -1.89
N LEU A 103 2.71 1.38 -1.44
CA LEU A 103 4.08 1.31 -0.93
C LEU A 103 5.14 1.71 -1.98
N ALA A 104 4.84 1.50 -3.27
CA ALA A 104 5.72 1.88 -4.37
C ALA A 104 5.93 3.40 -4.50
N TYR A 105 5.02 4.19 -3.94
CA TYR A 105 5.00 5.65 -4.03
C TYR A 105 5.39 6.35 -2.73
N LEU A 106 5.72 5.58 -1.68
CA LEU A 106 6.26 6.16 -0.46
C LEU A 106 7.65 6.74 -0.70
N SER A 107 7.93 7.83 0.00
CA SER A 107 9.26 8.41 0.01
C SER A 107 10.31 7.36 0.45
N PRO A 108 11.56 7.46 -0.02
CA PRO A 108 12.64 6.60 0.47
C PRO A 108 12.76 6.63 2.00
N VAL A 109 12.48 7.77 2.63
CA VAL A 109 12.54 7.93 4.09
C VAL A 109 11.65 6.91 4.78
N LEU A 110 10.36 6.83 4.41
CA LEU A 110 9.44 5.85 4.99
C LEU A 110 9.74 4.40 4.58
N ARG A 111 10.22 4.18 3.34
CA ARG A 111 10.56 2.83 2.87
C ARG A 111 11.75 2.20 3.61
N HIS A 112 12.65 3.02 4.16
CA HIS A 112 13.80 2.58 4.94
C HIS A 112 13.56 2.68 6.46
N ASP A 113 12.37 3.11 6.90
CA ASP A 113 12.07 3.34 8.31
C ASP A 113 11.46 2.11 8.99
N ALA A 114 12.25 1.45 9.83
CA ALA A 114 11.80 0.28 10.58
C ALA A 114 10.70 0.59 11.61
N ASP A 115 10.63 1.82 12.13
CA ASP A 115 9.57 2.23 13.07
C ASP A 115 8.26 2.47 12.33
N PHE A 116 8.31 3.04 11.12
CA PHE A 116 7.14 3.12 10.24
C PHE A 116 6.59 1.72 9.90
N PHE A 117 7.45 0.75 9.58
CA PHE A 117 7.01 -0.64 9.37
C PHE A 117 6.38 -1.28 10.60
N ARG A 118 6.79 -0.89 11.82
CA ARG A 118 6.13 -1.35 13.06
C ARG A 118 4.75 -0.72 13.22
N LEU A 119 4.65 0.56 12.90
CA LEU A 119 3.36 1.26 12.89
C LEU A 119 2.39 0.62 11.88
N MET A 120 2.87 0.22 10.71
CA MET A 120 2.08 -0.54 9.72
C MET A 120 1.54 -1.85 10.30
N LEU A 121 2.34 -2.58 11.09
CA LEU A 121 1.88 -3.79 11.76
C LEU A 121 0.76 -3.50 12.76
N ASP A 122 0.83 -2.41 13.52
CA ASP A 122 -0.23 -2.03 14.45
C ASP A 122 -1.57 -1.76 13.73
N HIS A 123 -1.53 -1.48 12.42
CA HIS A 123 -2.68 -1.28 11.55
C HIS A 123 -3.03 -2.49 10.65
N ASP A 124 -2.52 -3.69 10.93
CA ASP A 124 -2.75 -4.92 10.13
C ASP A 124 -2.27 -4.82 8.67
N VAL A 125 -1.27 -3.97 8.40
CA VAL A 125 -0.68 -3.82 7.07
C VAL A 125 0.58 -4.68 6.96
N PHE A 126 0.52 -5.75 6.16
CA PHE A 126 1.63 -6.69 5.94
C PHE A 126 2.22 -6.52 4.52
N THR A 127 3.49 -6.14 4.42
CA THR A 127 4.10 -5.74 3.13
C THR A 127 5.59 -6.07 3.02
N LEU A 128 6.07 -7.21 3.57
CA LEU A 128 7.49 -7.55 3.43
C LEU A 128 7.89 -7.67 1.96
N ARG A 129 6.97 -8.08 1.05
CA ARG A 129 7.20 -8.10 -0.40
C ARG A 129 7.89 -6.83 -0.93
N TRP A 130 7.40 -5.68 -0.48
CA TRP A 130 7.79 -4.36 -0.97
C TRP A 130 8.83 -3.66 -0.07
N ALA A 131 9.16 -4.27 1.07
CA ALA A 131 10.18 -3.77 1.97
C ALA A 131 11.60 -3.91 1.39
N THR A 132 12.54 -3.14 1.94
CA THR A 132 13.95 -3.20 1.57
C THR A 132 14.62 -4.45 2.14
N ASP A 133 15.80 -4.81 1.63
CA ASP A 133 16.51 -6.01 2.09
C ASP A 133 16.94 -5.89 3.57
N GLU A 134 17.18 -4.68 4.06
CA GLU A 134 17.45 -4.41 5.47
C GLU A 134 16.23 -4.77 6.34
N ILE A 135 15.03 -4.32 5.95
CA ILE A 135 13.78 -4.59 6.65
C ILE A 135 13.43 -6.08 6.59
N LYS A 136 13.61 -6.71 5.42
CA LYS A 136 13.45 -8.17 5.23
C LYS A 136 14.44 -9.01 6.04
N SER A 137 15.50 -8.39 6.56
CA SER A 137 16.53 -9.03 7.39
C SER A 137 16.44 -8.64 8.87
N ASP A 138 15.53 -7.75 9.27
CA ASP A 138 15.27 -7.45 10.67
C ASP A 138 14.52 -8.63 11.31
N LYS A 139 15.27 -9.50 12.02
CA LYS A 139 14.71 -10.68 12.69
C LYS A 139 13.53 -10.35 13.59
N ARG A 140 13.59 -9.24 14.35
CA ARG A 140 12.53 -8.91 15.31
C ARG A 140 11.25 -8.49 14.58
N LEU A 141 11.39 -7.65 13.56
CA LEU A 141 10.25 -7.22 12.75
C LEU A 141 9.64 -8.40 12.00
N VAL A 142 10.46 -9.20 11.31
CA VAL A 142 9.99 -10.37 10.55
C VAL A 142 9.27 -11.35 11.47
N LEU A 143 9.79 -11.62 12.68
CA LEU A 143 9.10 -12.46 13.67
C LEU A 143 7.70 -11.93 14.01
N GLN A 144 7.55 -10.61 14.19
CA GLN A 144 6.25 -9.98 14.45
C GLN A 144 5.29 -10.08 13.27
N VAL A 145 5.79 -9.93 12.03
CA VAL A 145 5.02 -10.08 10.79
C VAL A 145 4.51 -11.51 10.66
N VAL A 146 5.42 -12.50 10.67
CA VAL A 146 5.06 -13.89 10.38
C VAL A 146 4.18 -14.51 11.46
N ALA A 147 4.23 -13.99 12.69
CA ALA A 147 3.32 -14.38 13.75
C ALA A 147 1.84 -14.06 13.44
N ARG A 148 1.57 -13.08 12.56
CA ARG A 148 0.20 -12.67 12.15
C ARG A 148 -0.13 -13.10 10.72
N ALA A 149 0.87 -13.12 9.83
CA ALA A 149 0.74 -13.45 8.42
C ALA A 149 1.90 -14.39 8.00
N GLY A 150 1.74 -15.69 8.23
CA GLY A 150 2.84 -16.66 8.02
C GLY A 150 3.36 -16.74 6.58
N GLU A 151 2.52 -16.44 5.59
CA GLU A 151 2.89 -16.38 4.17
C GLU A 151 3.95 -15.30 3.85
N GLU A 152 4.09 -14.26 4.70
CA GLU A 152 5.11 -13.22 4.53
C GLU A 152 6.54 -13.76 4.67
N LEU A 153 6.69 -15.00 5.18
CA LEU A 153 7.97 -15.72 5.16
C LEU A 153 8.56 -15.79 3.74
N GLU A 154 7.74 -15.81 2.68
CA GLU A 154 8.17 -15.75 1.28
C GLU A 154 9.15 -14.61 1.00
N TYR A 155 8.95 -13.46 1.65
CA TYR A 155 9.70 -12.24 1.39
C TYR A 155 10.81 -11.97 2.39
N ALA A 156 10.90 -12.75 3.46
CA ALA A 156 11.99 -12.65 4.41
C ALA A 156 13.33 -12.99 3.72
N SER A 157 14.42 -12.45 4.28
CA SER A 157 15.77 -12.74 3.76
C SER A 157 16.07 -14.24 3.81
N ALA A 158 16.94 -14.72 2.92
CA ALA A 158 17.29 -16.14 2.87
C ALA A 158 17.80 -16.68 4.22
N ALA A 159 18.51 -15.84 4.99
CA ALA A 159 18.97 -16.18 6.34
C ALA A 159 17.79 -16.40 7.31
N LEU A 160 16.76 -15.55 7.26
CA LEU A 160 15.59 -15.69 8.13
C LEU A 160 14.63 -16.80 7.68
N ARG A 161 14.60 -17.13 6.38
CA ARG A 161 13.89 -18.33 5.88
C ARG A 161 14.56 -19.64 6.30
N ALA A 162 15.81 -19.59 6.77
CA ALA A 162 16.52 -20.70 7.39
C ALA A 162 16.54 -20.61 8.94
N ASP A 163 16.01 -19.54 9.52
CA ASP A 163 15.98 -19.37 10.97
C ASP A 163 14.81 -20.17 11.54
N ARG A 164 15.14 -21.19 12.34
CA ARG A 164 14.17 -22.14 12.87
C ARG A 164 13.04 -21.47 13.67
N ASP A 165 13.34 -20.45 14.46
CA ASP A 165 12.33 -19.78 15.29
C ASP A 165 11.34 -18.99 14.43
N ILE A 166 11.84 -18.31 13.39
CA ILE A 166 11.03 -17.57 12.42
C ILE A 166 10.13 -18.55 11.65
N VAL A 167 10.70 -19.63 11.12
CA VAL A 167 9.95 -20.63 10.33
C VAL A 167 8.88 -21.32 11.17
N LEU A 168 9.19 -21.74 12.40
CA LEU A 168 8.18 -22.33 13.29
C LEU A 168 7.04 -21.36 13.58
N THR A 169 7.37 -20.08 13.83
CA THR A 169 6.35 -19.05 14.06
C THR A 169 5.46 -18.84 12.84
N ALA A 170 6.06 -18.77 11.64
CA ALA A 170 5.33 -18.64 10.38
C ALA A 170 4.41 -19.85 10.13
N VAL A 171 4.89 -21.07 10.39
CA VAL A 171 4.13 -22.32 10.21
C VAL A 171 2.97 -22.41 11.20
N GLU A 172 3.16 -21.95 12.43
CA GLU A 172 2.10 -21.90 13.45
C GLU A 172 0.98 -20.92 13.04
N SER A 173 1.34 -19.81 12.41
CA SER A 173 0.40 -18.83 11.85
C SER A 173 -0.30 -19.35 10.59
N ASN A 174 0.46 -19.82 9.61
CA ASN A 174 -0.01 -20.36 8.34
C ASN A 174 0.82 -21.61 7.97
N PRO A 175 0.25 -22.84 8.06
CA PRO A 175 0.99 -24.08 7.80
C PRO A 175 1.55 -24.21 6.37
N ALA A 176 1.00 -23.47 5.40
CA ALA A 176 1.50 -23.47 4.03
C ALA A 176 2.81 -22.67 3.88
N SER A 177 3.17 -21.83 4.85
CA SER A 177 4.42 -21.06 4.83
C SER A 177 5.69 -21.94 4.80
N LEU A 178 5.58 -23.22 5.17
CA LEU A 178 6.64 -24.21 4.97
C LEU A 178 7.17 -24.25 3.53
N GLU A 179 6.31 -23.95 2.54
CA GLU A 179 6.69 -23.82 1.12
C GLU A 179 7.87 -22.84 0.91
N PHE A 180 7.92 -21.79 1.72
CA PHE A 180 8.86 -20.68 1.58
C PHE A 180 10.12 -20.82 2.43
N ALA A 181 10.12 -21.75 3.39
CA ALA A 181 11.28 -22.02 4.23
C ALA A 181 12.48 -22.50 3.39
N SER A 182 13.68 -22.44 3.97
CA SER A 182 14.86 -23.03 3.33
C SER A 182 14.72 -24.55 3.18
N GLU A 183 15.44 -25.14 2.23
CA GLU A 183 15.45 -26.59 2.04
C GLU A 183 15.89 -27.35 3.30
N GLU A 184 16.78 -26.77 4.10
CA GLU A 184 17.18 -27.31 5.40
C GLU A 184 15.98 -27.40 6.37
N MET A 185 15.14 -26.35 6.43
CA MET A 185 13.97 -26.32 7.30
C MET A 185 12.84 -27.22 6.78
N LYS A 186 12.71 -27.39 5.46
CA LYS A 186 11.78 -28.36 4.85
C LYS A 186 12.19 -29.82 5.08
N ASN A 187 13.46 -30.07 5.42
CA ASN A 187 13.98 -31.37 5.83
C ASN A 187 13.94 -31.58 7.35
N GLU A 188 13.70 -30.52 8.13
CA GLU A 188 13.79 -30.57 9.59
C GLU A 188 12.53 -31.23 10.16
N PRO A 189 12.65 -32.42 10.80
CA PRO A 189 11.48 -33.20 11.19
C PRO A 189 10.52 -32.46 12.13
N GLU A 190 11.04 -31.63 13.04
CA GLU A 190 10.19 -30.92 14.00
C GLU A 190 9.38 -29.80 13.33
N VAL A 191 10.00 -29.01 12.44
CA VAL A 191 9.34 -27.98 11.61
C VAL A 191 8.29 -28.60 10.70
N VAL A 192 8.64 -29.66 9.96
CA VAL A 192 7.68 -30.34 9.07
C VAL A 192 6.51 -30.90 9.86
N LEU A 193 6.79 -31.54 11.00
CA LEU A 193 5.75 -32.11 11.85
C LEU A 193 4.84 -31.03 12.44
N ALA A 194 5.37 -29.86 12.80
CA ALA A 194 4.57 -28.72 13.25
C ALA A 194 3.58 -28.29 12.16
N ALA A 195 4.03 -28.16 10.91
CA ALA A 195 3.16 -27.81 9.78
C ALA A 195 2.08 -28.86 9.54
N VAL A 196 2.48 -30.14 9.45
CA VAL A 196 1.57 -31.26 9.16
C VAL A 196 0.51 -31.46 10.23
N ARG A 197 0.85 -31.23 11.51
CA ARG A 197 -0.13 -31.31 12.62
C ARG A 197 -1.25 -30.28 12.51
N ARG A 198 -0.95 -29.14 11.89
CA ARG A 198 -1.94 -28.07 11.68
C ARG A 198 -2.69 -28.23 10.37
N ASP A 199 -2.01 -28.67 9.31
CA ASP A 199 -2.62 -29.01 8.04
C ASP A 199 -1.85 -30.16 7.38
N GLY A 200 -2.47 -31.33 7.29
CA GLY A 200 -1.85 -32.51 6.69
C GLY A 200 -1.41 -32.30 5.23
N ARG A 201 -1.99 -31.33 4.51
CA ARG A 201 -1.58 -30.99 3.14
C ARG A 201 -0.18 -30.37 3.07
N SER A 202 0.32 -29.80 4.17
CA SER A 202 1.66 -29.22 4.23
C SER A 202 2.78 -30.24 4.05
N LEU A 203 2.49 -31.55 4.18
CA LEU A 203 3.44 -32.62 3.87
C LEU A 203 4.00 -32.50 2.44
N ARG A 204 3.23 -31.93 1.50
CA ARG A 204 3.67 -31.71 0.11
C ARG A 204 4.89 -30.78 -0.02
N PHE A 205 5.20 -30.01 1.02
CA PHE A 205 6.29 -29.04 1.04
C PHE A 205 7.55 -29.54 1.75
N ALA A 206 7.50 -30.70 2.39
CA ALA A 206 8.71 -31.36 2.84
C ALA A 206 9.55 -31.75 1.60
N SER A 207 10.86 -31.52 1.66
CA SER A 207 11.82 -31.88 0.61
C SER A 207 13.05 -32.51 1.23
#